data_AF-W2ZVT6-F1
#
_entry.id   AF-W2ZVT6-F1
#
_cell.length_a   1.000
_cell.length_b   1.000
_cell.length_c   1.000
_cell.angle_alpha   90.00
_cell.angle_beta   90.00
_cell.angle_gamma   90.00
#
_symmetry.space_group_name_H-M   'P 1'
#
loop_
_entity.id
_entity.type
_entity.pdbx_description
1 polymer ?
#
loop_
_entity_poly.entity_id
_entity_poly.type
_entity_poly.pdbx_seq_one_letter_code
_entity_poly.pdbx_strand_id
1 'polypeptide(L)'
;MASSSVPQLPLPSLLTCRITAKNGEPYTRAHEKVSPKEFVLTIAEGPAALRKIIEKKLEEMVPGQWQPGFAVFLKPSNHAKQKDYVPLVESS
;
A
#
# COMPACT_ATOMS: atom_id res chain seq x y z
N MET A 1 27.91 -29.17 9.20
CA MET A 1 26.86 -28.34 8.56
C MET A 1 26.82 -27.02 9.31
N ALA A 2 27.30 -25.92 8.72
CA ALA A 2 27.25 -24.61 9.35
C ALA A 2 25.88 -23.99 9.06
N SER A 3 25.01 -23.91 10.07
CA SER A 3 23.78 -23.11 10.00
C SER A 3 24.18 -21.65 9.83
N SER A 4 24.05 -21.14 8.62
CA SER A 4 24.23 -19.71 8.34
C SER A 4 23.04 -18.96 8.97
N SER A 5 23.23 -18.44 10.18
CA SER A 5 22.24 -17.57 10.82
C SER A 5 22.26 -16.22 10.13
N VAL A 6 21.31 -15.98 9.23
CA VAL A 6 21.09 -14.66 8.64
C VAL A 6 20.76 -13.71 9.79
N PRO A 7 21.52 -12.62 10.02
CA PRO A 7 21.17 -11.65 11.04
C PRO A 7 19.81 -11.05 10.68
N GLN A 8 18.79 -11.33 11.50
CA GLN A 8 17.51 -10.66 11.41
C GLN A 8 17.67 -9.26 11.98
N LEU A 9 17.81 -8.28 11.09
CA LEU A 9 17.70 -6.88 11.46
C LEU A 9 16.28 -6.65 12.02
N PRO A 10 16.14 -5.91 13.13
CA PRO A 10 14.83 -5.58 13.64
C PRO A 10 14.07 -4.79 12.58
N LEU A 11 12.79 -5.13 12.38
CA LEU A 11 11.93 -4.34 11.51
C LEU A 11 11.85 -2.90 12.06
N PRO A 12 11.91 -1.88 11.19
CA PRO A 12 11.76 -0.50 11.63
C PRO A 12 10.37 -0.30 12.25
N SER A 13 10.26 0.48 13.32
CA SER A 13 8.96 0.75 13.96
C SER A 13 8.04 1.61 13.09
N LEU A 14 8.62 2.44 12.21
CA LEU A 14 7.93 3.37 11.33
C LEU A 14 8.38 3.17 9.88
N LEU A 15 7.43 3.26 8.95
CA LEU A 15 7.68 3.26 7.51
C LEU A 15 7.17 4.55 6.88
N THR A 16 8.01 5.21 6.09
CA THR A 16 7.56 6.28 5.20
C THR A 16 6.96 5.66 3.95
N CYS A 17 5.67 5.85 3.76
CA CYS A 17 4.90 5.28 2.67
C CYS A 17 4.43 6.36 1.71
N ARG A 18 4.26 5.99 0.43
CA ARG A 18 3.72 6.86 -0.61
C ARG A 18 2.53 6.18 -1.28
N ILE A 19 1.39 6.88 -1.32
CA ILE A 19 0.20 6.46 -2.02
C ILE A 19 0.04 7.21 -3.34
N THR A 20 -0.36 6.50 -4.38
CA THR A 20 -0.69 7.07 -5.70
C THR A 20 -2.05 6.57 -6.13
N ALA A 21 -2.94 7.48 -6.52
CA ALA A 21 -4.18 7.17 -7.20
C ALA A 21 -4.00 7.38 -8.71
N LYS A 22 -4.55 6.48 -9.51
CA LYS A 22 -4.53 6.54 -10.97
C LYS A 22 -5.95 6.38 -11.47
N ASN A 23 -6.39 7.27 -12.33
CA ASN A 23 -7.69 7.16 -12.99
C ASN A 23 -7.56 6.25 -14.23
N GLY A 24 -8.61 5.48 -14.50
CA GLY A 24 -8.72 4.62 -15.68
C GLY A 24 -8.99 3.16 -15.35
N GLU A 25 -9.16 2.36 -16.40
CA GLU A 25 -9.46 0.94 -16.29
C GLU A 25 -8.28 0.17 -15.67
N PRO A 26 -8.54 -0.82 -14.80
CA PRO A 26 -7.50 -1.73 -14.31
C PRO A 26 -6.66 -2.30 -15.46
N TYR A 27 -5.34 -2.37 -15.26
CA TYR A 27 -4.37 -2.91 -16.25
C TYR A 27 -4.20 -2.10 -17.53
N THR A 28 -4.87 -0.95 -17.67
CA THR A 28 -4.66 -0.02 -18.78
C THR A 28 -3.69 1.09 -18.41
N ARG A 29 -3.18 1.79 -19.44
CA ARG A 29 -2.32 2.96 -19.21
C ARG A 29 -3.16 4.09 -18.64
N ALA A 30 -3.01 4.36 -17.35
CA ALA A 30 -3.63 5.52 -16.71
C ALA A 30 -3.10 6.83 -17.33
N HIS A 31 -4.02 7.68 -17.80
CA HIS A 31 -3.69 8.96 -18.42
C HIS A 31 -3.56 10.09 -17.40
N GLU A 32 -4.27 9.99 -16.28
CA GLU A 32 -4.30 11.00 -15.24
C GLU A 32 -3.78 10.42 -13.92
N LYS A 33 -2.83 11.14 -13.32
CA LYS A 33 -2.24 10.79 -12.03
C LYS A 33 -2.56 11.90 -11.05
N VAL A 34 -3.26 11.55 -9.99
CA VAL A 34 -3.43 12.45 -8.86
C VAL A 34 -2.08 12.59 -8.17
N SER A 35 -1.78 13.80 -7.67
CA SER A 35 -0.55 14.05 -6.91
C SER A 35 -0.42 13.03 -5.78
N PRO A 36 0.69 12.28 -5.72
CA PRO A 36 0.94 11.32 -4.64
C PRO A 36 0.88 11.99 -3.27
N LYS A 37 0.42 11.24 -2.27
CA LYS A 37 0.55 11.64 -0.87
C LYS A 37 1.52 10.74 -0.13
N GLU A 38 2.21 11.31 0.83
CA GLU A 38 3.08 10.57 1.75
C GLU A 38 2.41 10.46 3.12
N PHE A 39 2.72 9.39 3.82
CA PHE A 39 2.27 9.15 5.19
C PHE A 39 3.27 8.27 5.93
N VAL A 40 3.20 8.28 7.25
CA VAL A 40 3.98 7.39 8.11
C VAL A 40 3.08 6.28 8.61
N LEU A 41 3.55 5.04 8.52
CA LEU A 41 2.89 3.85 9.05
C LEU A 41 3.65 3.32 10.27
N THR A 42 2.95 3.14 11.38
CA THR A 42 3.44 2.38 12.52
C THR A 42 3.28 0.88 12.24
N ILE A 43 4.37 0.11 12.16
CA ILE A 43 4.28 -1.33 11.83
C ILE A 43 3.45 -2.09 12.88
N ALA A 44 3.55 -1.70 14.15
CA ALA A 44 2.83 -2.34 15.25
C ALA A 44 1.30 -2.25 15.14
N GLU A 45 0.76 -1.28 14.38
CA GLU A 45 -0.68 -1.11 14.20
C GLU A 45 -1.27 -2.09 13.15
N GLY A 46 -0.40 -2.71 12.35
CA GLY A 46 -0.77 -3.79 11.43
C GLY A 46 -1.61 -3.38 10.21
N PRO A 47 -2.09 -4.38 9.43
CA PRO A 47 -2.76 -4.17 8.15
C PRO A 47 -4.07 -3.37 8.21
N ALA A 48 -4.85 -3.53 9.29
CA ALA A 48 -6.13 -2.83 9.44
C ALA A 48 -5.93 -1.30 9.59
N ALA A 49 -4.90 -0.89 10.33
CA ALA A 49 -4.55 0.53 10.44
C ALA A 49 -4.03 1.07 9.10
N LEU A 50 -3.20 0.30 8.39
CA LEU A 50 -2.75 0.66 7.04
C LEU A 50 -3.93 0.89 6.10
N ARG A 51 -4.95 0.02 6.13
CA ARG A 51 -6.17 0.18 5.34
C ARG A 51 -6.87 1.51 5.66
N LYS A 52 -7.14 1.80 6.94
CA LYS A 52 -7.78 3.06 7.36
C LYS A 52 -7.00 4.30 6.93
N ILE A 53 -5.67 4.26 6.97
CA ILE A 53 -4.83 5.36 6.49
C ILE A 53 -4.95 5.53 4.98
N ILE A 54 -4.93 4.43 4.22
CA ILE A 54 -5.13 4.43 2.75
C ILE A 54 -6.49 5.03 2.40
N GLU A 55 -7.55 4.59 3.06
CA GLU A 55 -8.92 5.08 2.85
C GLU A 55 -9.01 6.59 3.08
N LYS A 56 -8.52 7.05 4.23
CA LYS A 56 -8.47 8.49 4.55
C LYS A 56 -7.68 9.26 3.49
N LYS A 57 -6.50 8.76 3.10
CA LYS A 57 -5.63 9.47 2.15
C LYS A 57 -6.24 9.52 0.75
N LEU A 58 -6.91 8.45 0.32
CA LEU A 58 -7.63 8.44 -0.96
C LEU A 58 -8.80 9.42 -0.94
N GLU A 59 -9.59 9.45 0.13
CA GLU A 59 -10.68 10.42 0.26
C GLU A 59 -10.15 11.87 0.23
N GLU A 60 -9.01 12.15 0.87
CA GLU A 60 -8.38 13.47 0.77
C GLU A 60 -7.75 13.76 -0.62
N MET A 61 -7.50 12.75 -1.46
CA MET A 61 -6.89 12.90 -2.79
C MET A 61 -7.96 13.04 -3.88
N VAL A 62 -9.05 12.29 -3.74
CA VAL A 62 -10.17 12.20 -4.67
C VAL A 62 -11.48 12.15 -3.88
N PRO A 63 -11.94 13.29 -3.34
CA PRO A 63 -13.12 13.34 -2.47
C PRO A 63 -14.36 12.73 -3.14
N GLY A 64 -15.09 11.91 -2.39
CA GLY A 64 -16.32 11.24 -2.82
C GLY A 64 -16.11 10.08 -3.81
N GLN A 65 -14.87 9.74 -4.17
CA GLN A 65 -14.58 8.64 -5.10
C GLN A 65 -14.26 7.32 -4.40
N TRP A 66 -13.94 7.33 -3.11
CA TRP A 66 -13.72 6.10 -2.37
C TRP A 66 -15.03 5.30 -2.24
N GLN A 67 -14.95 3.99 -2.49
CA GLN A 67 -16.05 3.07 -2.24
C GLN A 67 -15.59 1.94 -1.31
N PRO A 68 -16.38 1.57 -0.28
CA PRO A 68 -16.03 0.50 0.66
C PRO A 68 -15.66 -0.85 0.01
N GLY A 69 -16.12 -1.11 -1.23
CA GLY A 69 -15.84 -2.33 -1.98
C GLY A 69 -14.52 -2.34 -2.76
N PHE A 70 -13.74 -1.26 -2.75
CA PHE A 70 -12.47 -1.22 -3.48
C PHE A 70 -11.45 -2.19 -2.87
N ALA A 71 -10.89 -3.04 -3.74
CA ALA A 71 -9.78 -3.90 -3.36
C ALA A 71 -8.48 -3.08 -3.27
N VAL A 72 -7.78 -3.20 -2.14
CA VAL A 72 -6.50 -2.53 -1.90
C VAL A 72 -5.38 -3.53 -2.10
N PHE A 73 -4.34 -3.14 -2.83
CA PHE A 73 -3.18 -3.99 -3.11
C PHE A 73 -1.88 -3.29 -2.73
N LEU A 74 -0.97 -4.06 -2.16
CA LEU A 74 0.41 -3.67 -1.88
C LEU A 74 1.30 -4.00 -3.06
N LYS A 75 2.09 -3.02 -3.48
CA LYS A 75 3.16 -3.19 -4.46
C LYS A 75 4.45 -3.59 -3.73
N PRO A 76 4.94 -4.83 -3.86
CA PRO A 76 6.04 -5.33 -3.03
C PRO A 76 7.40 -4.72 -3.37
N SER A 77 7.58 -4.17 -4.58
CA SER A 77 8.80 -3.47 -4.98
C SER A 77 8.53 -2.45 -6.09
N ASN A 78 9.43 -1.48 -6.29
CA ASN A 78 9.25 -0.41 -7.29
C ASN A 78 9.01 -0.91 -8.72
N HIS A 79 9.54 -2.08 -9.08
CA HIS A 79 9.43 -2.66 -10.42
C HIS A 79 8.53 -3.90 -10.47
N ALA A 80 7.83 -4.22 -9.37
CA ALA A 80 6.88 -5.32 -9.34
C ALA A 80 5.80 -5.14 -10.42
N LYS A 81 5.49 -6.21 -11.15
CA LYS A 81 4.38 -6.21 -12.11
C LYS A 81 3.07 -6.26 -11.33
N GLN A 82 1.99 -5.72 -11.89
CA GLN A 82 0.71 -5.64 -11.19
C GLN A 82 0.17 -7.01 -10.78
N LYS A 83 0.45 -8.07 -11.55
CA LYS A 83 0.09 -9.45 -11.21
C LYS A 83 0.78 -9.98 -9.94
N ASP A 84 1.87 -9.34 -9.52
CA ASP A 84 2.64 -9.72 -8.33
C ASP A 84 2.23 -8.87 -7.11
N TYR A 85 1.21 -8.01 -7.24
CA TYR A 85 0.72 -7.23 -6.12
C TYR A 85 -0.04 -8.12 -5.14
N VAL A 86 0.13 -7.84 -3.85
CA VAL A 86 -0.46 -8.64 -2.78
C VAL A 86 -1.71 -7.93 -2.27
N PRO A 87 -2.88 -8.58 -2.20
CA PRO A 87 -4.07 -7.96 -1.62
C PRO A 87 -3.83 -7.62 -0.15
N LEU A 88 -4.18 -6.39 0.24
CA LEU A 88 -4.22 -6.00 1.64
C LEU A 88 -5.50 -6.60 2.24
N VAL A 89 -5.41 -7.86 2.66
CA VAL A 89 -6.51 -8.55 3.37
C VAL A 89 -6.56 -8.07 4.82
N GLU A 90 -7.77 -7.82 5.32
CA GLU A 90 -7.98 -7.73 6.76
C GLU A 90 -7.80 -9.12 7.34
N SER A 91 -6.83 -9.29 8.24
CA SER A 91 -6.79 -10.47 9.10
C SER A 91 -8.12 -10.54 9.83
N SER A 92 -8.87 -11.63 9.58
CA SER A 92 -10.15 -11.92 10.24
C SER A 92 -9.99 -12.03 11.75
#